data_AF-A0A7X7QKX3-F1
#
_entry.id   AF-A0A7X7QKX3-F1
#
_cell.length_a   1.000
_cell.length_b   1.000
_cell.length_c   1.000
_cell.angle_alpha   90.00
_cell.angle_beta   90.00
_cell.angle_gamma   90.00
#
_symmetry.space_group_name_H-M   'P 1'
#
loop_
_entity.id
_entity.type
_entity.pdbx_description
1 polymer ?
#
loop_
_entity_poly.entity_id
_entity_poly.type
_entity_poly.pdbx_seq_one_letter_code
_entity_poly.pdbx_strand_id
1 'polypeptide(L)'
;MQRLSTGTEPCTPPGNSEYEVSLFGPGYGEGVVIHLGSGQWAMVDSCVTGRTKAPAGLAYLQRLGVRPEEAIRLVVATHWHDDHMAGISQILAAATRARFVCSDALRCKDLLTLVAVKRRLPASGLGTGVDEIRNVFDCLRQRGASPDLAREGQLLLRDPVRLWALSPSSEICLKFREAIAEELGQARFTHRVPAPPGPNEASVVLLMETPSHHVLLGADLEVGTHGSGWNCVLESTVRPSTRAAVF
;
A
#
# COMPACT_ATOMS: atom_id res chain seq x y z
N MET A 1 -16.24 22.10 12.93
CA MET A 1 -16.21 21.34 14.20
C MET A 1 -15.54 20.02 13.87
N GLN A 2 -14.27 19.83 14.22
CA GLN A 2 -13.49 18.65 13.77
C GLN A 2 -13.64 17.52 14.79
N ARG A 3 -14.12 16.35 14.36
CA ARG A 3 -14.04 15.10 15.11
C ARG A 3 -12.78 14.35 14.69
N LEU A 4 -11.79 14.29 15.57
CA LEU A 4 -10.86 13.17 15.62
C LEU A 4 -11.57 12.09 16.46
N SER A 5 -12.27 11.18 15.79
CA SER A 5 -13.02 10.10 16.45
C SER A 5 -12.13 8.88 16.57
N THR A 6 -11.55 8.66 17.75
CA THR A 6 -11.06 7.34 18.15
C THR A 6 -12.18 6.61 18.89
N GLY A 7 -12.77 5.59 18.27
CA GLY A 7 -13.52 4.57 19.03
C GLY A 7 -15.06 4.59 18.99
N THR A 8 -15.72 5.27 18.06
CA THR A 8 -17.16 5.01 17.78
C THR A 8 -17.38 4.94 16.29
N GLU A 9 -17.91 3.82 15.78
CA GLU A 9 -18.28 3.68 14.37
C GLU A 9 -19.35 4.72 14.00
N PRO A 10 -19.05 5.70 13.13
CA PRO A 10 -20.05 6.63 12.65
C PRO A 10 -21.08 5.86 11.81
N CYS A 11 -22.38 6.13 12.00
CA CYS A 11 -23.43 5.64 11.10
C CYS A 11 -23.69 6.58 9.90
N THR A 12 -22.91 7.66 9.78
CA THR A 12 -23.06 8.68 8.73
C THR A 12 -21.69 9.01 8.15
N PRO A 13 -21.56 9.13 6.82
CA PRO A 13 -20.29 9.47 6.20
C PRO A 13 -19.85 10.90 6.58
N PRO A 14 -18.54 11.19 6.62
CA PRO A 14 -18.05 12.55 6.86
C PRO A 14 -18.54 13.54 5.81
N GLY A 15 -18.68 14.81 6.19
CA GLY A 15 -19.04 15.89 5.28
C GLY A 15 -17.98 16.18 4.21
N ASN A 16 -18.32 16.89 3.14
CA ASN A 16 -17.42 17.16 2.01
C ASN A 16 -16.10 17.89 2.38
N SER A 17 -16.05 18.61 3.49
CA SER A 17 -14.85 19.31 3.97
C SER A 17 -14.24 18.66 5.22
N GLU A 18 -14.74 17.47 5.59
CA GLU A 18 -14.20 16.67 6.68
C GLU A 18 -13.21 15.66 6.13
N TYR A 19 -12.13 15.44 6.86
CA TYR A 19 -11.11 14.44 6.56
C TYR A 19 -11.15 13.39 7.67
N GLU A 20 -11.07 12.13 7.29
CA GLU A 20 -11.12 11.02 8.24
C GLU A 20 -10.02 10.01 7.89
N VAL A 21 -9.38 9.46 8.90
CA VAL A 21 -8.48 8.32 8.80
C VAL A 21 -8.98 7.26 9.78
N SER A 22 -9.44 6.14 9.22
CA SER A 22 -10.02 5.02 9.96
C SER A 22 -9.08 3.82 9.85
N LEU A 23 -8.55 3.36 10.98
CA LEU A 23 -7.64 2.22 11.08
C LEU A 23 -8.40 0.95 11.46
N PHE A 24 -8.12 -0.15 10.76
CA PHE A 24 -8.68 -1.47 10.99
C PHE A 24 -7.56 -2.47 11.25
N GLY A 25 -7.76 -3.38 12.20
CA GLY A 25 -6.85 -4.48 12.47
C GLY A 25 -6.51 -4.66 13.94
N PRO A 26 -5.97 -5.82 14.32
CA PRO A 26 -5.67 -6.17 15.71
C PRO A 26 -4.27 -5.71 16.20
N GLY A 27 -3.49 -4.99 15.38
CA GLY A 27 -2.06 -4.77 15.61
C GLY A 27 -1.14 -5.59 14.70
N TYR A 28 -1.70 -6.30 13.71
CA TYR A 28 -0.99 -7.09 12.69
C TYR A 28 -1.89 -7.25 11.46
N GLY A 29 -1.40 -6.89 10.26
CA GLY A 29 -2.20 -6.89 9.03
C GLY A 29 -3.25 -5.79 8.99
N GLU A 30 -2.87 -4.57 9.36
CA GLU A 30 -3.75 -3.41 9.39
C GLU A 30 -4.17 -2.95 8.00
N GLY A 31 -5.27 -2.19 7.98
CA GLY A 31 -5.79 -1.55 6.80
C GLY A 31 -6.34 -0.18 7.18
N VAL A 32 -6.25 0.77 6.26
CA VAL A 32 -6.68 2.15 6.48
C VAL A 32 -7.68 2.54 5.42
N VAL A 33 -8.76 3.18 5.86
CA VAL A 33 -9.70 3.89 4.99
C VAL A 33 -9.55 5.39 5.25
N ILE A 34 -9.41 6.17 4.19
CA ILE A 34 -9.18 7.61 4.28
C ILE A 34 -10.31 8.32 3.55
N HIS A 35 -11.08 9.17 4.24
CA HIS A 35 -11.93 10.15 3.58
C HIS A 35 -11.08 11.37 3.20
N LEU A 36 -10.95 11.58 1.89
CA LEU A 36 -10.15 12.66 1.32
C LEU A 36 -10.93 13.98 1.30
N GLY A 37 -12.24 13.97 1.57
CA GLY A 37 -13.13 15.10 1.31
C GLY A 37 -13.86 14.93 -0.02
N SER A 38 -14.90 15.73 -0.25
CA SER A 38 -15.74 15.72 -1.47
C SER A 38 -16.26 14.33 -1.85
N GLY A 39 -16.57 13.49 -0.85
CA GLY A 39 -17.01 12.10 -1.05
C GLY A 39 -15.96 11.20 -1.70
N GLN A 40 -14.69 11.60 -1.69
CA GLN A 40 -13.57 10.84 -2.26
C GLN A 40 -12.87 10.05 -1.17
N TRP A 41 -12.50 8.82 -1.49
CA TRP A 41 -11.89 7.89 -0.55
C TRP A 41 -10.62 7.27 -1.11
N ALA A 42 -9.70 6.91 -0.21
CA ALA A 42 -8.58 6.03 -0.49
C ALA A 42 -8.56 4.86 0.49
N MET A 43 -7.99 3.74 0.06
CA MET A 43 -7.71 2.60 0.92
C MET A 43 -6.22 2.28 0.88
N VAL A 44 -5.67 1.91 2.04
CA VAL A 44 -4.29 1.44 2.20
C VAL A 44 -4.36 0.07 2.86
N ASP A 45 -3.83 -0.94 2.18
CA ASP A 45 -3.93 -2.35 2.56
C ASP A 45 -5.39 -2.83 2.75
N SER A 46 -5.61 -4.11 3.04
CA SER A 46 -6.95 -4.70 3.04
C SER A 46 -7.55 -4.98 4.41
N CYS A 47 -6.73 -5.38 5.39
CA CYS A 47 -7.14 -5.95 6.67
C CYS A 47 -8.39 -6.83 6.56
N VAL A 48 -8.19 -8.10 6.23
CA VAL A 48 -9.31 -9.05 6.16
C VAL A 48 -9.66 -9.56 7.56
N THR A 49 -10.93 -9.38 7.93
CA THR A 49 -11.43 -9.78 9.26
C THR A 49 -12.49 -10.88 9.16
N GLY A 50 -12.54 -11.73 10.20
CA GLY A 50 -13.63 -12.68 10.41
C GLY A 50 -13.73 -13.84 9.42
N ARG A 51 -14.86 -14.55 9.47
CA ARG A 51 -15.12 -15.74 8.63
C ARG A 51 -15.42 -15.41 7.17
N THR A 52 -15.90 -14.19 6.89
CA THR A 52 -16.32 -13.75 5.55
C THR A 52 -15.13 -13.46 4.62
N LYS A 53 -13.91 -13.36 5.17
CA LYS A 53 -12.70 -12.97 4.44
C LYS A 53 -12.82 -11.67 3.63
N ALA A 54 -13.72 -10.78 4.07
CA ALA A 54 -13.95 -9.50 3.41
C ALA A 54 -13.01 -8.42 4.00
N PRO A 55 -12.46 -7.50 3.18
CA PRO A 55 -11.71 -6.35 3.67
C PRO A 55 -12.54 -5.49 4.63
N ALA A 56 -12.01 -5.20 5.82
CA ALA A 56 -12.72 -4.46 6.86
C ALA A 56 -13.16 -3.08 6.39
N GLY A 57 -12.33 -2.41 5.58
CA GLY A 57 -12.64 -1.11 5.03
C GLY A 57 -13.82 -1.11 4.05
N LEU A 58 -14.03 -2.18 3.26
CA LEU A 58 -15.23 -2.29 2.41
C LEU A 58 -16.50 -2.43 3.26
N ALA A 59 -16.43 -3.26 4.30
CA ALA A 59 -17.56 -3.43 5.22
C ALA A 59 -17.91 -2.12 5.93
N TYR A 60 -16.90 -1.31 6.27
CA TYR A 60 -17.09 0.02 6.83
C TYR A 60 -17.79 0.97 5.86
N LEU A 61 -17.29 1.10 4.63
CA LEU A 61 -17.91 1.96 3.61
C LEU A 61 -19.35 1.54 3.29
N GLN A 62 -19.63 0.23 3.28
CA GLN A 62 -20.98 -0.29 3.11
C GLN A 62 -21.92 0.16 4.24
N ARG A 63 -21.46 0.15 5.50
CA ARG A 63 -22.26 0.64 6.65
C ARG A 63 -22.57 2.14 6.54
N LEU A 64 -21.66 2.92 5.96
CA LEU A 64 -21.89 4.34 5.67
C LEU A 64 -22.80 4.60 4.45
N GLY A 65 -23.18 3.57 3.71
CA GLY A 65 -23.91 3.71 2.44
C GLY A 65 -23.05 4.30 1.30
N VAL A 66 -21.73 4.24 1.42
CA VAL A 66 -20.78 4.71 0.39
C VAL A 66 -20.63 3.63 -0.68
N ARG A 67 -20.76 4.04 -1.95
CA ARG A 67 -20.55 3.18 -3.13
C ARG A 67 -19.08 3.14 -3.53
N PRO A 68 -18.34 2.03 -3.29
CA PRO A 68 -16.90 1.96 -3.54
C PRO A 68 -16.51 2.27 -4.99
N GLU A 69 -17.34 1.87 -5.94
CA GLU A 69 -17.12 2.02 -7.39
C GLU A 69 -17.06 3.49 -7.85
N GLU A 70 -17.71 4.39 -7.11
CA GLU A 70 -17.73 5.83 -7.39
C GLU A 70 -16.78 6.62 -6.49
N ALA A 71 -16.65 6.17 -5.24
CA ALA A 71 -16.06 6.96 -4.16
C ALA A 71 -14.55 6.71 -4.00
N ILE A 72 -14.09 5.47 -4.20
CA ILE A 72 -12.67 5.13 -4.01
C ILE A 72 -11.87 5.55 -5.25
N ARG A 73 -10.87 6.39 -5.05
CA ARG A 73 -9.97 6.90 -6.12
C ARG A 73 -8.60 6.27 -6.12
N LEU A 74 -8.17 5.75 -4.98
CA LEU A 74 -6.84 5.19 -4.82
C LEU A 74 -6.89 3.97 -3.88
N VAL A 75 -6.21 2.91 -4.28
CA VAL A 75 -5.91 1.75 -3.43
C VAL A 75 -4.40 1.59 -3.41
N VAL A 76 -3.81 1.59 -2.22
CA VAL A 76 -2.36 1.46 -2.03
C VAL A 76 -2.08 0.13 -1.34
N ALA A 77 -1.20 -0.67 -1.91
CA ALA A 77 -0.56 -1.81 -1.26
C ALA A 77 0.80 -1.37 -0.73
N THR A 78 0.99 -1.41 0.59
CA THR A 78 2.24 -0.94 1.21
C THR A 78 3.40 -1.88 0.92
N HIS A 79 3.17 -3.19 1.05
CA HIS A 79 4.12 -4.27 0.76
C HIS A 79 3.37 -5.59 0.54
N TRP A 80 4.07 -6.66 0.15
CA TRP A 80 3.44 -7.92 -0.32
C TRP A 80 3.38 -9.05 0.71
N HIS A 81 3.13 -8.74 1.99
CA HIS A 81 2.81 -9.79 2.96
C HIS A 81 1.32 -10.14 2.95
N ASP A 82 1.01 -11.41 3.23
CA ASP A 82 -0.35 -11.95 3.15
C ASP A 82 -1.33 -11.23 4.09
N ASP A 83 -0.87 -10.79 5.26
CA ASP A 83 -1.63 -10.08 6.27
C ASP A 83 -2.03 -8.65 5.85
N HIS A 84 -1.30 -8.02 4.94
CA HIS A 84 -1.64 -6.72 4.36
C HIS A 84 -2.38 -6.81 3.02
N MET A 85 -2.10 -7.87 2.24
CA MET A 85 -2.56 -7.99 0.87
C MET A 85 -3.83 -8.80 0.72
N ALA A 86 -4.09 -9.78 1.59
CA ALA A 86 -5.21 -10.70 1.42
C ALA A 86 -6.51 -9.93 1.24
N GLY A 87 -7.17 -10.01 0.07
CA GLY A 87 -8.41 -9.28 -0.22
C GLY A 87 -8.26 -7.91 -0.91
N ILE A 88 -7.05 -7.42 -1.22
CA ILE A 88 -6.88 -6.21 -2.05
C ILE A 88 -7.55 -6.36 -3.43
N SER A 89 -7.53 -7.55 -4.02
CA SER A 89 -8.23 -7.84 -5.27
C SER A 89 -9.75 -7.65 -5.13
N GLN A 90 -10.34 -7.92 -3.96
CA GLN A 90 -11.75 -7.65 -3.68
C GLN A 90 -12.02 -6.14 -3.60
N ILE A 91 -11.11 -5.38 -2.97
CA ILE A 91 -11.17 -3.91 -2.95
C ILE A 91 -11.15 -3.37 -4.36
N LEU A 92 -10.20 -3.81 -5.17
CA LEU A 92 -10.13 -3.38 -6.56
C LEU A 92 -11.42 -3.74 -7.28
N ALA A 93 -11.87 -5.00 -7.22
CA ALA A 93 -13.10 -5.45 -7.87
C ALA A 93 -14.31 -4.55 -7.55
N ALA A 94 -14.47 -4.12 -6.29
CA ALA A 94 -15.50 -3.16 -5.90
C ALA A 94 -15.20 -1.73 -6.41
N ALA A 95 -13.97 -1.27 -6.27
CA ALA A 95 -13.51 0.07 -6.64
C ALA A 95 -13.08 0.14 -8.13
N THR A 96 -14.04 -0.02 -9.04
CA THR A 96 -13.76 -0.13 -10.49
C THR A 96 -13.02 1.06 -11.10
N ARG A 97 -13.16 2.25 -10.50
CA ARG A 97 -12.51 3.50 -10.93
C ARG A 97 -11.23 3.85 -10.19
N ALA A 98 -10.85 3.08 -9.17
CA ALA A 98 -9.66 3.36 -8.40
C ALA A 98 -8.39 3.05 -9.19
N ARG A 99 -7.39 3.92 -9.04
CA ARG A 99 -6.00 3.58 -9.39
C ARG A 99 -5.42 2.70 -8.30
N PHE A 100 -4.55 1.80 -8.70
CA PHE A 100 -3.81 0.93 -7.79
C PHE A 100 -2.36 1.38 -7.70
N VAL A 101 -1.83 1.47 -6.49
CA VAL A 101 -0.45 1.85 -6.21
C VAL A 101 0.24 0.72 -5.45
N CYS A 102 1.47 0.41 -5.81
CA CYS A 102 2.35 -0.47 -5.04
C CYS A 102 3.79 0.05 -5.04
N SER A 103 4.64 -0.52 -4.19
CA SER A 103 6.07 -0.17 -4.12
C SER A 103 6.80 -0.30 -5.47
N ASP A 104 7.57 0.73 -5.86
CA ASP A 104 8.41 0.72 -7.07
C ASP A 104 9.59 -0.26 -6.99
N ALA A 105 9.96 -0.66 -5.77
CA ALA A 105 10.95 -1.70 -5.52
C ALA A 105 10.48 -3.07 -6.03
N LEU A 106 9.16 -3.29 -6.01
CA LEU A 106 8.52 -4.55 -6.38
C LEU A 106 7.80 -4.39 -7.72
N ARG A 107 8.58 -4.17 -8.78
CA ARG A 107 8.06 -4.12 -10.14
C ARG A 107 7.32 -5.42 -10.43
N CYS A 108 6.07 -5.25 -10.82
CA CYS A 108 5.12 -6.35 -10.72
C CYS A 108 5.36 -7.45 -11.75
N LYS A 109 6.00 -7.14 -12.88
CA LYS A 109 6.46 -8.15 -13.84
C LYS A 109 7.55 -9.03 -13.25
N ASP A 110 8.49 -8.44 -12.52
CA ASP A 110 9.60 -9.15 -11.90
C ASP A 110 9.08 -10.03 -10.75
N LEU A 111 8.13 -9.50 -9.95
CA LEU A 111 7.42 -10.26 -8.93
C LEU A 111 6.61 -11.42 -9.53
N LEU A 112 5.80 -11.18 -10.57
CA LEU A 112 5.04 -12.24 -11.24
C LEU A 112 5.95 -13.30 -11.87
N THR A 113 7.10 -12.89 -12.41
CA THR A 113 8.08 -13.81 -13.00
C THR A 113 8.74 -14.66 -11.91
N LEU A 114 9.18 -14.04 -10.81
CA LEU A 114 9.74 -14.73 -9.66
C LEU A 114 8.75 -15.73 -9.08
N VAL A 115 7.50 -15.30 -8.91
CA VAL A 115 6.39 -16.14 -8.46
C VAL A 115 6.12 -17.30 -9.42
N ALA A 116 6.08 -17.06 -10.73
CA ALA A 116 5.88 -18.11 -11.73
C ALA A 116 7.03 -19.13 -11.78
N VAL A 117 8.27 -18.67 -11.59
CA VAL A 117 9.46 -19.53 -11.49
C VAL A 117 9.39 -20.39 -10.23
N LYS A 118 9.08 -19.80 -9.07
CA LYS A 118 8.97 -20.54 -7.80
C LYS A 118 7.82 -21.57 -7.81
N ARG A 119 6.73 -21.33 -8.53
CA ARG A 119 5.63 -22.30 -8.73
C ARG A 119 6.02 -23.58 -9.48
N ARG A 120 7.14 -23.60 -10.20
CA ARG A 120 7.66 -24.82 -10.85
C ARG A 120 8.37 -25.76 -9.87
N LEU A 121 8.57 -25.33 -8.62
CA LEU A 121 9.08 -26.16 -7.52
C LEU A 121 7.88 -26.81 -6.78
N PRO A 122 8.02 -28.02 -6.22
CA PRO A 122 6.92 -28.75 -5.59
C PRO A 122 6.16 -27.93 -4.52
N ALA A 123 4.84 -28.04 -4.55
CA ALA A 123 3.84 -27.08 -4.08
C ALA A 123 3.69 -26.89 -2.54
N SER A 124 4.61 -27.37 -1.71
CA SER A 124 4.43 -27.40 -0.26
C SER A 124 4.85 -26.12 0.49
N GLY A 125 4.78 -24.94 -0.14
CA GLY A 125 5.22 -23.70 0.55
C GLY A 125 4.92 -22.36 -0.12
N LEU A 126 4.09 -22.29 -1.15
CA LEU A 126 3.74 -21.01 -1.79
C LEU A 126 2.44 -20.49 -1.17
N GLY A 127 2.57 -19.43 -0.35
CA GLY A 127 1.49 -18.81 0.42
C GLY A 127 0.41 -18.14 -0.44
N THR A 128 -0.65 -17.69 0.23
CA THR A 128 -1.85 -17.11 -0.39
C THR A 128 -1.60 -15.79 -1.13
N GLY A 129 -0.51 -15.06 -0.83
CA GLY A 129 -0.18 -13.78 -1.46
C GLY A 129 0.14 -13.84 -2.95
N VAL A 130 0.66 -14.97 -3.45
CA VAL A 130 0.92 -15.19 -4.88
C VAL A 130 -0.37 -15.11 -5.69
N ASP A 131 -1.42 -15.72 -5.18
CA ASP A 131 -2.72 -15.76 -5.84
C ASP A 131 -3.38 -14.39 -5.80
N GLU A 132 -3.21 -13.67 -4.69
CA GLU A 132 -3.69 -12.30 -4.52
C GLU A 132 -3.03 -11.33 -5.51
N ILE A 133 -1.69 -11.36 -5.65
CA ILE A 133 -0.94 -10.56 -6.63
C ILE A 133 -1.52 -10.79 -8.03
N ARG A 134 -1.68 -12.06 -8.43
CA ARG A 134 -2.22 -12.40 -9.74
C ARG A 134 -3.64 -11.85 -9.94
N ASN A 135 -4.50 -11.99 -8.94
CA ASN A 135 -5.88 -11.48 -9.00
C ASN A 135 -5.91 -9.95 -9.15
N VAL A 136 -5.03 -9.23 -8.47
CA VAL A 136 -4.82 -7.78 -8.64
C VAL A 136 -4.46 -7.47 -10.09
N PHE A 137 -3.48 -8.17 -10.67
CA PHE A 137 -3.08 -7.96 -12.07
C PHE A 137 -4.16 -8.31 -13.08
N ASP A 138 -4.95 -9.35 -12.81
CA ASP A 138 -6.07 -9.71 -13.67
C ASP A 138 -7.15 -8.61 -13.65
N CYS A 139 -7.45 -8.05 -12.47
CA CYS A 139 -8.34 -6.89 -12.33
C CYS A 139 -7.82 -5.67 -13.11
N LEU A 140 -6.54 -5.34 -13.00
CA LEU A 140 -5.94 -4.22 -13.73
C LEU A 140 -5.94 -4.46 -15.25
N ARG A 141 -5.62 -5.68 -15.69
CA ARG A 141 -5.62 -6.05 -17.11
C ARG A 141 -7.03 -5.94 -17.71
N GLN A 142 -8.06 -6.40 -17.00
CA GLN A 142 -9.46 -6.27 -17.43
C GLN A 142 -9.88 -4.81 -17.59
N ARG A 143 -9.28 -3.88 -16.83
CA ARG A 143 -9.53 -2.43 -16.95
C ARG A 143 -8.69 -1.75 -18.03
N GLY A 144 -7.74 -2.45 -18.66
CA GLY A 144 -6.71 -1.82 -19.48
C GLY A 144 -5.80 -0.86 -18.68
N ALA A 145 -5.64 -1.11 -17.39
CA ALA A 145 -4.86 -0.29 -16.47
C ALA A 145 -3.54 -0.95 -16.07
N SER A 146 -2.62 -0.16 -15.53
CA SER A 146 -1.36 -0.62 -14.92
C SER A 146 -1.24 -0.02 -13.51
N PRO A 147 -0.47 -0.65 -12.61
CA PRO A 147 -0.19 -0.07 -11.30
C PRO A 147 0.61 1.21 -11.45
N ASP A 148 0.30 2.21 -10.64
CA ASP A 148 1.21 3.29 -10.33
C ASP A 148 2.26 2.76 -9.34
N LEU A 149 3.51 3.16 -9.53
CA LEU A 149 4.63 2.71 -8.68
C LEU A 149 4.97 3.82 -7.72
N ALA A 150 4.93 3.55 -6.41
CA ALA A 150 5.25 4.48 -5.34
C ALA A 150 6.75 4.49 -5.02
N ARG A 151 7.32 5.67 -4.86
CA ARG A 151 8.68 5.92 -4.40
C ARG A 151 8.77 7.25 -3.66
N GLU A 152 9.89 7.49 -2.98
CA GLU A 152 10.16 8.73 -2.27
C GLU A 152 9.90 10.00 -3.10
N GLY A 153 9.22 10.98 -2.50
CA GLY A 153 8.92 12.28 -3.11
C GLY A 153 7.84 12.24 -4.18
N GLN A 154 7.16 11.11 -4.40
CA GLN A 154 6.13 11.01 -5.42
C GLN A 154 4.76 11.45 -4.92
N LEU A 155 4.14 12.39 -5.61
CA LEU A 155 2.75 12.78 -5.38
C LEU A 155 1.82 11.76 -6.03
N LEU A 156 1.09 10.99 -5.20
CA LEU A 156 0.13 10.00 -5.66
C LEU A 156 -1.23 10.62 -5.95
N LEU A 157 -1.67 11.62 -5.17
CA LEU A 157 -2.96 12.29 -5.33
C LEU A 157 -2.80 13.79 -5.00
N ARG A 158 -3.43 14.68 -5.77
CA ARG A 158 -3.28 16.15 -5.63
C ARG A 158 -4.50 16.84 -5.03
N ASP A 159 -5.69 16.41 -5.43
CA ASP A 159 -6.97 17.01 -5.04
C ASP A 159 -7.94 15.92 -4.60
N PRO A 160 -8.74 16.14 -3.54
CA PRO A 160 -8.82 17.35 -2.69
C PRO A 160 -7.72 17.48 -1.62
N VAL A 161 -6.85 16.48 -1.47
CA VAL A 161 -5.71 16.47 -0.54
C VAL A 161 -4.46 16.04 -1.28
N ARG A 162 -3.28 16.39 -0.77
CA ARG A 162 -2.03 15.87 -1.32
C ARG A 162 -1.66 14.59 -0.60
N LEU A 163 -1.47 13.50 -1.33
CA LEU A 163 -0.99 12.23 -0.78
C LEU A 163 0.35 11.91 -1.41
N TRP A 164 1.41 11.89 -0.60
CA TRP A 164 2.78 11.64 -1.03
C TRP A 164 3.23 10.25 -0.61
N ALA A 165 3.98 9.57 -1.46
CA ALA A 165 4.83 8.46 -1.07
C ALA A 165 6.19 9.01 -0.57
N LEU A 166 6.59 8.60 0.62
CA LEU A 166 7.87 8.97 1.24
C LEU A 166 8.93 7.88 1.11
N SER A 167 8.51 6.66 0.77
CA SER A 167 9.36 5.48 0.57
C SER A 167 8.73 4.57 -0.50
N PRO A 168 9.45 3.55 -1.00
CA PRO A 168 10.88 3.28 -0.81
C PRO A 168 11.78 4.36 -1.42
N SER A 169 13.05 4.39 -0.99
CA SER A 169 14.07 5.22 -1.62
C SER A 169 14.54 4.64 -2.95
N SER A 170 15.15 5.48 -3.77
CA SER A 170 15.71 5.05 -5.06
C SER A 170 16.77 3.96 -4.89
N GLU A 171 17.57 4.04 -3.82
CA GLU A 171 18.59 3.04 -3.47
C GLU A 171 17.95 1.69 -3.12
N ILE A 172 16.89 1.69 -2.30
CA ILE A 172 16.17 0.47 -1.95
C ILE A 172 15.48 -0.14 -3.16
N CYS A 173 14.88 0.67 -4.03
CA CYS A 173 14.33 0.19 -5.28
C CYS A 173 15.37 -0.52 -6.15
N LEU A 174 16.60 0.00 -6.21
CA LEU A 174 17.69 -0.60 -6.98
C LEU A 174 18.13 -1.94 -6.35
N LYS A 175 18.41 -1.94 -5.04
CA LYS A 175 18.82 -3.15 -4.29
C LYS A 175 17.80 -4.28 -4.42
N PHE A 176 16.51 -3.97 -4.33
CA PHE A 176 15.45 -4.97 -4.53
C PHE A 176 15.42 -5.54 -5.94
N ARG A 177 15.58 -4.69 -6.97
CA ARG A 177 15.60 -5.13 -8.36
C ARG A 177 16.81 -5.99 -8.66
N GLU A 178 17.98 -5.64 -8.13
CA GLU A 178 19.20 -6.43 -8.24
C GLU A 178 19.01 -7.80 -7.58
N ALA A 179 18.46 -7.84 -6.37
CA ALA A 179 18.15 -9.08 -5.67
C ALA A 179 17.16 -9.98 -6.44
N ILE A 180 16.09 -9.41 -7.01
CA ILE A 180 15.14 -10.17 -7.83
C ILE A 180 15.81 -10.65 -9.13
N ALA A 181 16.60 -9.80 -9.80
CA ALA A 181 17.29 -10.16 -11.03
C ALA A 181 18.31 -11.26 -10.80
N GLU A 182 19.00 -11.26 -9.65
CA GLU A 182 19.90 -12.31 -9.26
C GLU A 182 19.18 -13.62 -8.95
N GLU A 183 18.09 -13.57 -8.19
CA GLU A 183 17.24 -14.74 -7.91
C GLU A 183 16.65 -15.34 -9.20
N LEU A 184 16.33 -14.49 -10.19
CA LEU A 184 15.89 -14.91 -11.53
C LEU A 184 17.05 -15.39 -12.43
N GLY A 185 18.26 -14.87 -12.21
CA GLY A 185 19.44 -15.03 -13.06
C GLY A 185 20.41 -16.13 -12.62
N GLN A 186 20.43 -16.54 -11.35
CA GLN A 186 21.22 -17.66 -10.85
C GLN A 186 20.58 -18.98 -11.30
N ALA A 187 20.81 -19.47 -12.52
CA ALA A 187 22.05 -20.05 -13.04
C ALA A 187 23.35 -19.22 -12.91
N ARG A 188 24.11 -19.52 -11.84
CA ARG A 188 25.54 -19.19 -11.62
C ARG A 188 25.86 -17.71 -11.40
N PHE A 189 26.22 -17.31 -10.18
CA PHE A 189 27.53 -16.72 -9.85
C PHE A 189 27.72 -16.73 -8.32
N THR A 190 28.83 -17.33 -7.89
CA THR A 190 29.31 -17.34 -6.51
C THR A 190 30.14 -16.10 -6.26
N HIS A 191 29.65 -15.15 -5.48
CA HIS A 191 30.42 -14.30 -4.54
C HIS A 191 29.39 -13.62 -3.64
N ARG A 192 29.67 -13.56 -2.32
CA ARG A 192 28.72 -13.14 -1.26
C ARG A 192 27.92 -11.90 -1.66
N VAL A 193 26.66 -12.13 -2.00
CA VAL A 193 25.64 -11.10 -2.20
C VAL A 193 25.31 -10.51 -0.82
N PRO A 194 25.18 -9.18 -0.69
CA PRO A 194 24.49 -8.61 0.47
C PRO A 194 23.13 -9.32 0.65
N ALA A 195 22.72 -9.59 1.88
CA ALA A 195 21.38 -10.12 2.11
C ALA A 195 20.37 -9.19 1.39
N PRO A 196 19.41 -9.74 0.61
CA PRO A 196 18.41 -8.92 -0.03
C PRO A 196 17.71 -8.09 1.05
N PRO A 197 17.42 -6.81 0.79
CA PRO A 197 16.69 -5.98 1.74
C PRO A 197 15.40 -6.70 2.16
N GLY A 198 15.07 -6.60 3.45
CA GLY A 198 13.86 -7.21 3.98
C GLY A 198 12.61 -6.64 3.29
N PRO A 199 11.53 -7.42 3.08
CA PRO A 199 10.32 -6.96 2.39
C PRO A 199 9.76 -5.64 2.96
N ASN A 200 9.92 -5.44 4.26
CA ASN A 200 9.50 -4.25 4.99
C ASN A 200 10.31 -2.99 4.67
N GLU A 201 11.56 -3.13 4.21
CA GLU A 201 12.38 -1.97 3.78
C GLU A 201 11.82 -1.33 2.51
N ALA A 202 11.06 -2.09 1.71
CA ALA A 202 10.37 -1.61 0.52
C ALA A 202 8.94 -1.10 0.79
N SER A 203 8.49 -1.08 2.06
CA SER A 203 7.16 -0.60 2.42
C SER A 203 6.93 0.85 2.01
N VAL A 204 5.70 1.16 1.61
CA VAL A 204 5.28 2.51 1.20
C VAL A 204 4.75 3.30 2.40
N VAL A 205 5.52 4.28 2.84
CA VAL A 205 5.12 5.31 3.81
C VAL A 205 4.37 6.41 3.07
N LEU A 206 3.25 6.83 3.62
CA LEU A 206 2.43 7.89 3.03
C LEU A 206 2.38 9.12 3.93
N LEU A 207 2.40 10.30 3.30
CA LEU A 207 2.09 11.57 3.96
C LEU A 207 0.86 12.19 3.30
N MET A 208 -0.23 12.27 4.05
CA MET A 208 -1.43 12.99 3.67
C MET A 208 -1.34 14.43 4.17
N GLU A 209 -1.41 15.38 3.26
CA GLU A 209 -1.49 16.81 3.59
C GLU A 209 -2.90 17.33 3.32
N THR A 210 -3.56 17.78 4.38
CA THR A 210 -4.79 18.58 4.31
C THR A 210 -4.44 20.06 4.52
N PRO A 211 -5.38 21.00 4.31
CA PRO A 211 -5.13 22.42 4.57
C PRO A 211 -4.73 22.76 6.02
N SER A 212 -5.04 21.90 7.00
CA SER A 212 -4.84 22.21 8.43
C SER A 212 -4.01 21.18 9.19
N HIS A 213 -4.00 19.92 8.74
CA HIS A 213 -3.34 18.81 9.41
C HIS A 213 -2.60 17.95 8.40
N HIS A 214 -1.52 17.32 8.84
CA HIS A 214 -0.82 16.32 8.05
C HIS A 214 -0.76 15.00 8.82
N VAL A 215 -1.00 13.90 8.14
CA VAL A 215 -1.06 12.55 8.70
C VAL A 215 0.03 11.70 8.05
N LEU A 216 0.85 11.06 8.87
CA LEU A 216 1.84 10.09 8.44
C LEU A 216 1.27 8.68 8.59
N LEU A 217 1.36 7.86 7.56
CA LEU A 217 1.01 6.43 7.61
C LEU A 217 2.29 5.64 7.40
N GLY A 218 2.80 5.05 8.47
CA GLY A 218 4.14 4.45 8.51
C GLY A 218 4.27 3.08 7.84
N ALA A 219 3.16 2.37 7.61
CA ALA A 219 3.17 0.96 7.24
C ALA A 219 4.09 0.14 8.16
N ASP A 220 4.69 -0.92 7.64
CA ASP A 220 5.63 -1.77 8.36
C ASP A 220 7.09 -1.33 8.15
N LEU A 221 7.34 -0.06 7.79
CA LEU A 221 8.70 0.39 7.53
C LEU A 221 9.55 0.26 8.80
N GLU A 222 10.67 -0.45 8.71
CA GLU A 222 11.57 -0.68 9.83
C GLU A 222 12.60 0.46 9.97
N VAL A 223 13.23 0.54 11.15
CA VAL A 223 14.40 1.41 11.32
C VAL A 223 15.56 0.79 10.56
N GLY A 224 15.91 1.39 9.43
CA GLY A 224 16.99 0.93 8.58
C GLY A 224 18.37 1.38 9.06
N THR A 225 19.38 1.08 8.24
CA THR A 225 20.73 1.64 8.39
C THR A 225 20.89 2.85 7.45
N HIS A 226 22.12 3.29 7.17
CA HIS A 226 22.33 4.39 6.22
C HIS A 226 21.73 4.02 4.85
N GLY A 227 20.84 4.89 4.34
CA GLY A 227 20.19 4.69 3.04
C GLY A 227 18.98 3.75 3.02
N SER A 228 18.51 3.26 4.18
CA SER A 228 17.33 2.38 4.26
C SER A 228 16.34 2.73 5.37
N GLY A 229 15.14 2.17 5.29
CA GLY A 229 14.09 2.29 6.31
C GLY A 229 13.73 3.74 6.66
N TRP A 230 13.32 3.97 7.92
CA TRP A 230 12.98 5.30 8.43
C TRP A 230 14.10 6.33 8.33
N ASN A 231 15.37 5.93 8.45
CA ASN A 231 16.50 6.86 8.33
C ASN A 231 16.50 7.53 6.95
N CYS A 232 16.24 6.75 5.90
CA CYS A 232 16.14 7.31 4.55
C CYS A 232 14.96 8.30 4.41
N VAL A 233 13.81 8.00 5.02
CA VAL A 233 12.67 8.93 5.03
C VAL A 233 13.02 10.23 5.74
N LEU A 234 13.69 10.15 6.89
CA LEU A 234 14.07 11.31 7.70
C LEU A 234 15.11 12.19 6.99
N GLU A 235 16.10 11.57 6.35
CA GLU A 235 17.20 12.23 5.62
C GLU A 235 16.79 12.72 4.21
N SER A 236 15.65 12.28 3.69
CA SER A 236 15.19 12.59 2.34
C SER A 236 15.10 14.10 2.09
N THR A 237 15.74 14.56 1.01
CA THR A 237 15.69 15.96 0.55
C THR A 237 14.60 16.20 -0.50
N VAL A 238 13.87 15.16 -0.90
CA VAL A 238 12.85 15.21 -1.97
C VAL A 238 11.42 15.09 -1.44
N ARG A 239 11.25 14.83 -0.15
CA ARG A 239 9.94 14.81 0.51
C ARG A 239 9.43 16.23 0.84
N PRO A 240 8.12 16.40 1.02
CA PRO A 240 7.59 17.62 1.63
C PRO A 240 8.24 17.92 2.98
N SER A 241 8.52 19.19 3.25
CA SER A 241 9.10 19.66 4.53
C SER A 241 8.07 19.84 5.64
N THR A 242 6.83 19.42 5.40
CA THR A 242 5.72 19.55 6.34
C THR A 242 5.83 18.56 7.49
N ARG A 243 5.45 19.02 8.69
CA ARG A 243 5.43 18.19 9.90
C ARG A 243 4.08 17.48 10.02
N ALA A 244 4.11 16.16 10.21
CA ALA A 244 2.94 15.38 10.58
C ALA A 244 2.49 15.69 12.01
N ALA A 245 1.19 15.88 12.20
CA ALA A 245 0.55 16.08 13.49
C ALA A 245 -0.06 14.78 14.04
N VAL A 246 -0.32 13.81 13.16
CA VAL A 246 -0.87 12.48 13.46
C VAL A 246 0.02 11.44 12.78
N PHE A 247 0.32 10.35 13.47
CA PHE A 247 1.12 9.22 12.99
C PHE A 247 0.63 7.91 13.62
#